data_AF-A0A965L450-F1
#
_entry.id   AF-A0A965L450-F1
#
_cell.length_a   1.000
_cell.length_b   1.000
_cell.length_c   1.000
_cell.angle_alpha   90.00
_cell.angle_beta   90.00
_cell.angle_gamma   90.00
#
_symmetry.space_group_name_H-M   'P 1'
#
loop_
_entity.id
_entity.type
_entity.pdbx_description
1 polymer ?
#
loop_
_entity_poly.entity_id
_entity_poly.type
_entity_poly.pdbx_seq_one_letter_code
_entity_poly.pdbx_strand_id
1 'polypeptide(L)'
;RATGSYIKGTNGTSNGIIPMLRVFNDTARYVDQGGGKRKGSFAIYLEPWHADVFEFLELKKNHGKEEMRARDLFYALWIPDLFMKRVEDNEEWSLFCPHECPGLSDTHGEEFEALYHKYELEGKARQVVKAQELWFKVLESQTETGTPYMLYKDHANSKSNQKNLGTIKSSNLCTEIIEYTSKDEVAVCNLASLALPKYVKANEKGVNEFDHAKLYDVTKSVTKNLNKIIDVNYYPVPEARNSNLRHRPIGLGVQGLADVFIMLRMPFESPEAQQLNKDIFETIYYASMEASMELAIKEGPYSTWEGSPISKGIFQFDMWNVTPSSGRWDWESLREKVVKNGVRNSLLVAPMPTASTSQILGNNECFEPYTSNIYARRVLSGEFAVVNKHLLKDLIKLGLWNESMKNKLISANGSVQGIPEIPKDLKELYKTVWEIKQKTILEMAADRGAYICQSQSLNIHIQDVNFGKLTSMHFHAWKLGLKTGMYYLRTKAAADAIKFTIEKQAEVQIEQTNTVNETELQYAAHTAQAAASFSTDAAQNQSDMACSLDNPESCEACGS
;
A
#
# COMPACT_ATOMS: atom_id res chain seq x y z
N ARG A 1 12.38 -23.69 5.17
CA ARG A 1 12.37 -24.58 6.36
C ARG A 1 12.88 -23.76 7.53
N ALA A 2 12.35 -23.97 8.72
CA ALA A 2 12.67 -23.15 9.89
C ALA A 2 13.97 -23.58 10.60
N THR A 3 14.46 -22.73 11.50
CA THR A 3 15.64 -22.99 12.35
C THR A 3 15.52 -24.31 13.11
N GLY A 4 16.56 -25.13 13.15
CA GLY A 4 16.54 -26.43 13.84
C GLY A 4 15.91 -27.59 13.04
N SER A 5 15.41 -27.36 11.81
CA SER A 5 14.87 -28.43 10.96
C SER A 5 15.93 -29.42 10.49
N TYR A 6 15.66 -30.72 10.60
CA TYR A 6 16.60 -31.77 10.19
C TYR A 6 16.95 -31.71 8.68
N ILE A 7 18.21 -32.00 8.35
CA ILE A 7 18.73 -32.07 6.99
C ILE A 7 19.32 -33.47 6.76
N LYS A 8 18.56 -34.33 6.09
CA LYS A 8 18.93 -35.74 5.84
C LYS A 8 20.30 -35.91 5.17
N GLY A 9 20.66 -35.04 4.22
CA GLY A 9 21.89 -35.18 3.44
C GLY A 9 23.18 -34.89 4.22
N THR A 10 23.13 -33.99 5.20
CA THR A 10 24.31 -33.59 6.00
C THR A 10 24.24 -34.10 7.44
N ASN A 11 23.14 -34.77 7.81
CA ASN A 11 22.80 -35.15 9.18
C ASN A 11 22.85 -33.98 10.18
N GLY A 12 22.64 -32.75 9.69
CA GLY A 12 22.66 -31.52 10.50
C GLY A 12 21.27 -30.89 10.65
N THR A 13 21.25 -29.69 11.22
CA THR A 13 20.03 -28.87 11.37
C THR A 13 20.13 -27.60 10.53
N SER A 14 18.99 -27.12 10.05
CA SER A 14 18.89 -25.86 9.31
C SER A 14 19.12 -24.66 10.21
N ASN A 15 19.81 -23.65 9.70
CA ASN A 15 19.96 -22.36 10.39
C ASN A 15 18.74 -21.42 10.19
N GLY A 16 17.66 -21.92 9.58
CA GLY A 16 16.44 -21.14 9.33
C GLY A 16 16.56 -20.13 8.20
N ILE A 17 15.60 -19.22 8.14
CA ILE A 17 15.52 -18.22 7.07
C ILE A 17 16.44 -17.02 7.31
N ILE A 18 16.83 -16.71 8.55
CA ILE A 18 17.57 -15.48 8.86
C ILE A 18 18.93 -15.40 8.14
N PRO A 19 19.81 -16.42 8.18
CA PRO A 19 21.07 -16.36 7.46
C PRO A 19 20.89 -16.35 5.94
N MET A 20 19.83 -17.00 5.42
CA MET A 20 19.48 -16.95 4.00
C MET A 20 19.12 -15.52 3.59
N LEU A 21 18.30 -14.83 4.37
CA LEU A 21 17.91 -13.45 4.09
C LEU A 21 19.09 -12.48 4.15
N ARG A 22 20.13 -12.76 4.94
CA ARG A 22 21.37 -11.97 4.88
C ARG A 22 22.11 -12.10 3.55
N VAL A 23 22.12 -13.27 2.94
CA VAL A 23 22.67 -13.45 1.57
C VAL A 23 21.86 -12.63 0.56
N PHE A 24 20.53 -12.59 0.69
CA PHE A 24 19.69 -11.72 -0.15
C PHE A 24 19.94 -10.24 0.11
N ASN A 25 20.15 -9.84 1.37
CA ASN A 25 20.49 -8.47 1.74
C ASN A 25 21.78 -8.02 1.06
N ASP A 26 22.84 -8.81 1.18
CA ASP A 26 24.14 -8.48 0.58
C ASP A 26 24.09 -8.52 -0.94
N THR A 27 23.26 -9.40 -1.52
CA THR A 27 22.95 -9.41 -2.96
C THR A 27 22.27 -8.12 -3.41
N ALA A 28 21.28 -7.64 -2.65
CA ALA A 28 20.58 -6.38 -2.94
C ALA A 28 21.52 -5.17 -2.86
N ARG A 29 22.50 -5.20 -1.95
CA ARG A 29 23.56 -4.19 -1.85
C ARG A 29 24.55 -4.25 -3.00
N TYR A 30 24.92 -5.46 -3.42
CA TYR A 30 25.90 -5.70 -4.47
C TYR A 30 25.36 -5.32 -5.86
N VAL A 31 24.12 -5.72 -6.16
CA VAL A 31 23.46 -5.42 -7.44
C VAL A 31 22.72 -4.09 -7.31
N ASP A 32 23.46 -3.00 -7.41
CA ASP A 32 22.89 -1.65 -7.48
C ASP A 32 22.54 -1.24 -8.92
N GLN A 33 21.57 -0.35 -9.07
CA GLN A 33 21.09 0.17 -10.36
C GLN A 33 21.94 1.36 -10.84
N GLY A 34 23.27 1.33 -10.66
CA GLY A 34 24.19 2.28 -11.31
C GLY A 34 25.25 2.90 -10.40
N GLY A 35 26.18 2.09 -9.89
CA GLY A 35 27.41 2.56 -9.24
C GLY A 35 27.19 3.26 -7.90
N GLY A 36 26.29 2.73 -7.07
CA GLY A 36 25.97 3.22 -5.74
C GLY A 36 24.76 4.15 -5.64
N LYS A 37 24.10 4.49 -6.76
CA LYS A 37 22.98 5.47 -6.77
C LYS A 37 21.64 4.91 -6.31
N ARG A 38 21.37 3.62 -6.51
CA ARG A 38 20.12 2.98 -6.07
C ARG A 38 20.33 1.51 -5.81
N LYS A 39 20.24 1.09 -4.56
CA LYS A 39 20.38 -0.31 -4.15
C LYS A 39 19.26 -1.16 -4.77
N GLY A 40 19.53 -2.45 -4.99
CA GLY A 40 18.47 -3.43 -5.25
C GLY A 40 17.46 -3.42 -4.10
N SER A 41 16.19 -3.71 -4.40
CA SER A 41 15.10 -3.65 -3.42
C SER A 41 14.24 -4.91 -3.51
N PHE A 42 14.25 -5.72 -2.45
CA PHE A 42 13.44 -6.94 -2.35
C PHE A 42 12.50 -6.84 -1.16
N ALA A 43 11.22 -7.11 -1.38
CA ALA A 43 10.27 -7.33 -0.28
C ALA A 43 10.13 -8.84 -0.05
N ILE A 44 10.38 -9.26 1.20
CA ILE A 44 10.26 -10.64 1.63
C ILE A 44 8.88 -10.83 2.26
N TYR A 45 8.13 -11.80 1.75
CA TYR A 45 6.81 -12.16 2.26
C TYR A 45 6.92 -13.41 3.12
N LEU A 46 6.34 -13.36 4.32
CA LEU A 46 6.27 -14.49 5.24
C LEU A 46 4.85 -14.65 5.79
N GLU A 47 4.36 -15.88 5.86
CA GLU A 47 3.10 -16.17 6.53
C GLU A 47 3.32 -16.30 8.06
N PRO A 48 2.42 -15.77 8.91
CA PRO A 48 2.65 -15.64 10.35
C PRO A 48 2.69 -16.96 11.13
N TRP A 49 2.38 -18.09 10.50
CA TRP A 49 2.54 -19.42 11.10
C TRP A 49 3.98 -19.96 10.98
N HIS A 50 4.87 -19.31 10.23
CA HIS A 50 6.23 -19.82 10.06
C HIS A 50 7.01 -19.72 11.37
N ALA A 51 7.72 -20.79 11.75
CA ALA A 51 8.42 -20.86 13.04
C ALA A 51 9.59 -19.88 13.25
N ASP A 52 10.06 -19.19 12.20
CA ASP A 52 11.06 -18.11 12.31
C ASP A 52 10.41 -16.70 12.26
N VAL A 53 9.09 -16.56 12.47
CA VAL A 53 8.36 -15.28 12.30
C VAL A 53 8.79 -14.21 13.31
N PHE A 54 9.11 -14.57 14.55
CA PHE A 54 9.52 -13.60 15.56
C PHE A 54 10.86 -12.96 15.19
N GLU A 55 11.85 -13.75 14.79
CA GLU A 55 13.15 -13.24 14.33
C GLU A 55 13.02 -12.48 13.01
N PHE A 56 12.08 -12.85 12.14
CA PHE A 56 11.81 -12.13 10.90
C PHE A 56 11.36 -10.68 11.16
N LEU A 57 10.53 -10.46 12.18
CA LEU A 57 10.06 -9.12 12.59
C LEU A 57 11.18 -8.24 13.17
N GLU A 58 12.32 -8.82 13.55
CA GLU A 58 13.45 -8.10 14.12
C GLU A 58 14.47 -7.61 13.06
N LEU A 59 14.40 -8.13 11.83
CA LEU A 59 15.48 -7.99 10.84
C LEU A 59 15.74 -6.55 10.36
N LYS A 60 14.72 -5.70 10.40
CA LYS A 60 14.80 -4.29 9.96
C LYS A 60 15.17 -3.33 11.10
N LYS A 61 15.08 -3.76 12.36
CA LYS A 61 15.32 -2.89 13.52
C LYS A 61 16.75 -2.36 13.54
N ASN A 62 16.91 -1.12 14.00
CA ASN A 62 18.22 -0.47 14.01
C ASN A 62 19.14 -1.03 15.11
N HIS A 63 18.58 -1.34 16.28
CA HIS A 63 19.30 -1.95 17.40
C HIS A 63 19.33 -3.48 17.30
N GLY A 64 20.13 -4.11 18.17
CA GLY A 64 20.33 -5.57 18.22
C GLY A 64 21.59 -6.05 17.49
N LYS A 65 21.76 -7.37 17.41
CA LYS A 65 22.97 -8.01 16.87
C LYS A 65 23.00 -7.94 15.34
N GLU A 66 24.09 -7.43 14.77
CA GLU A 66 24.22 -7.20 13.32
C GLU A 66 24.10 -8.50 12.50
N GLU A 67 24.56 -9.62 13.04
CA GLU A 67 24.46 -10.92 12.40
C GLU A 67 23.02 -11.44 12.27
N MET A 68 22.07 -10.80 12.93
CA MET A 68 20.63 -11.06 12.90
C MET A 68 19.84 -9.91 12.24
N ARG A 69 20.48 -9.16 11.34
CA ARG A 69 19.86 -8.01 10.65
C ARG A 69 20.05 -8.10 9.15
N ALA A 70 19.08 -7.55 8.42
CA ALA A 70 19.06 -7.48 6.97
C ALA A 70 18.31 -6.21 6.51
N ARG A 71 18.85 -5.05 6.90
CA ARG A 71 18.16 -3.76 6.82
C ARG A 71 17.99 -3.19 5.41
N ASP A 72 18.65 -3.74 4.39
CA ASP A 72 18.46 -3.30 3.01
C ASP A 72 17.28 -4.04 2.33
N LEU A 73 16.72 -5.05 2.98
CA LEU A 73 15.48 -5.71 2.56
C LEU A 73 14.23 -5.00 3.10
N PHE A 74 13.10 -5.28 2.48
CA PHE A 74 11.76 -4.90 2.95
C PHE A 74 11.02 -6.15 3.41
N TYR A 75 10.07 -5.98 4.33
CA TYR A 75 9.39 -7.10 4.99
C TYR A 75 7.89 -6.94 4.90
N ALA A 76 7.19 -8.04 4.67
CA ALA A 76 5.75 -8.10 4.52
C ALA A 76 5.20 -9.38 5.16
N LEU A 77 4.04 -9.28 5.79
CA LEU A 77 3.27 -10.42 6.26
C LEU A 77 2.18 -10.76 5.25
N TRP A 78 2.08 -12.06 4.93
CA TRP A 78 1.03 -12.65 4.11
C TRP A 78 0.06 -13.41 5.02
N ILE A 79 -0.98 -12.71 5.48
CA ILE A 79 -1.74 -13.05 6.68
C ILE A 79 -3.00 -13.84 6.31
N PRO A 80 -3.17 -15.08 6.78
CA PRO A 80 -4.45 -15.79 6.67
C PRO A 80 -5.47 -15.19 7.64
N ASP A 81 -6.75 -15.23 7.27
CA ASP A 81 -7.87 -14.77 8.08
C ASP A 81 -7.90 -15.47 9.45
N LEU A 82 -7.51 -16.75 9.50
CA LEU A 82 -7.41 -17.50 10.76
C LEU A 82 -6.53 -16.81 11.80
N PHE A 83 -5.40 -16.22 11.39
CA PHE A 83 -4.54 -15.51 12.34
C PHE A 83 -5.26 -14.30 12.93
N MET A 84 -5.96 -13.52 12.09
CA MET A 84 -6.73 -12.36 12.55
C MET A 84 -7.86 -12.77 13.51
N LYS A 85 -8.60 -13.84 13.18
CA LYS A 85 -9.63 -14.42 14.06
C LYS A 85 -9.05 -14.82 15.42
N ARG A 86 -7.92 -15.53 15.44
CA ARG A 86 -7.28 -15.96 16.70
C ARG A 86 -6.72 -14.81 17.53
N VAL A 87 -6.28 -13.73 16.90
CA VAL A 87 -5.88 -12.51 17.62
C VAL A 87 -7.10 -11.84 18.27
N GLU A 88 -8.22 -11.73 17.56
CA GLU A 88 -9.48 -11.18 18.08
C GLU A 88 -10.02 -12.01 19.26
N ASP A 89 -10.02 -13.33 19.12
CA ASP A 89 -10.56 -14.27 20.12
C ASP A 89 -9.56 -14.63 21.25
N ASN A 90 -8.36 -14.06 21.23
CA ASN A 90 -7.26 -14.33 22.18
C ASN A 90 -6.88 -15.83 22.30
N GLU A 91 -6.92 -16.52 21.15
CA GLU A 91 -6.62 -17.93 21.04
C GLU A 91 -5.11 -18.20 20.94
N GLU A 92 -4.74 -19.48 20.99
CA GLU A 92 -3.38 -19.93 20.74
C GLU A 92 -3.06 -19.90 19.25
N TRP A 93 -1.80 -19.71 18.90
CA TRP A 93 -1.29 -19.74 17.53
C TRP A 93 -0.09 -20.68 17.45
N SER A 94 -0.21 -21.67 16.58
CA SER A 94 0.80 -22.69 16.34
C SER A 94 1.78 -22.26 15.25
N LEU A 95 3.07 -22.41 15.55
CA LEU A 95 4.17 -22.13 14.64
C LEU A 95 4.74 -23.42 14.06
N PHE A 96 4.89 -23.46 12.75
CA PHE A 96 5.26 -24.66 11.99
C PHE A 96 6.51 -24.46 11.15
N CYS A 97 7.22 -25.56 10.89
CA CYS A 97 8.18 -25.62 9.80
C CYS A 97 7.49 -26.12 8.52
N PRO A 98 7.63 -25.43 7.37
CA PRO A 98 7.01 -25.85 6.11
C PRO A 98 7.53 -27.20 5.58
N HIS A 99 8.65 -27.72 6.11
CA HIS A 99 9.13 -29.06 5.76
C HIS A 99 8.34 -30.17 6.48
N GLU A 100 7.90 -29.91 7.71
CA GLU A 100 7.13 -30.85 8.54
C GLU A 100 5.63 -30.72 8.27
N CYS A 101 5.19 -29.52 7.92
CA CYS A 101 3.81 -29.15 7.61
C CYS A 101 3.72 -28.55 6.18
N PRO A 102 3.95 -29.35 5.13
CA PRO A 102 3.89 -28.88 3.75
C PRO A 102 2.45 -28.50 3.34
N GLY A 103 2.31 -27.65 2.31
CA GLY A 103 1.02 -27.30 1.70
C GLY A 103 0.28 -26.12 2.32
N LEU A 104 0.68 -25.62 3.50
CA LEU A 104 0.06 -24.43 4.10
C LEU A 104 0.17 -23.19 3.20
N SER A 105 1.31 -23.01 2.53
CA SER A 105 1.50 -21.91 1.56
C SER A 105 0.80 -22.14 0.21
N ASP A 106 0.27 -23.34 -0.03
CA ASP A 106 -0.38 -23.73 -1.28
C ASP A 106 -1.92 -23.72 -1.16
N THR A 107 -2.44 -23.42 0.03
CA THR A 107 -3.87 -23.38 0.37
C THR A 107 -4.24 -22.03 0.98
N HIS A 108 -5.52 -21.65 0.94
CA HIS A 108 -6.05 -20.41 1.52
C HIS A 108 -7.52 -20.61 1.95
N GLY A 109 -8.07 -19.69 2.74
CA GLY A 109 -9.44 -19.77 3.26
C GLY A 109 -9.71 -21.07 4.03
N GLU A 110 -10.89 -21.67 3.84
CA GLU A 110 -11.31 -22.87 4.56
C GLU A 110 -10.36 -24.07 4.38
N GLU A 111 -9.75 -24.22 3.20
CA GLU A 111 -8.79 -25.29 2.94
C GLU A 111 -7.51 -25.13 3.78
N PHE A 112 -7.04 -23.89 3.91
CA PHE A 112 -5.92 -23.56 4.79
C PHE A 112 -6.28 -23.83 6.26
N GLU A 113 -7.45 -23.38 6.72
CA GLU A 113 -7.90 -23.56 8.10
C GLU A 113 -7.97 -25.06 8.46
N ALA A 114 -8.57 -25.88 7.59
CA ALA A 114 -8.65 -27.32 7.79
C ALA A 114 -7.26 -27.98 7.86
N LEU A 115 -6.35 -27.61 6.96
CA LEU A 115 -4.99 -28.15 6.95
C LEU A 115 -4.16 -27.70 8.17
N TYR A 116 -4.31 -26.43 8.58
CA TYR A 116 -3.67 -25.87 9.76
C TYR A 116 -4.12 -26.61 11.02
N HIS A 117 -5.43 -26.72 11.25
CA HIS A 117 -5.99 -27.44 12.40
C HIS A 117 -5.60 -28.93 12.42
N LYS A 118 -5.53 -29.58 11.25
CA LYS A 118 -5.02 -30.95 11.16
C LYS A 118 -3.60 -31.06 11.72
N TYR A 119 -2.70 -30.14 11.37
CA TYR A 119 -1.32 -30.17 11.87
C TYR A 119 -1.21 -29.85 13.36
N GLU A 120 -2.12 -29.02 13.90
CA GLU A 120 -2.25 -28.83 15.35
C GLU A 120 -2.65 -30.13 16.05
N LEU A 121 -3.69 -30.82 15.57
CA LEU A 121 -4.16 -32.09 16.12
C LEU A 121 -3.10 -33.20 16.04
N GLU A 122 -2.28 -33.19 15.00
CA GLU A 122 -1.14 -34.12 14.85
C GLU A 122 0.06 -33.76 15.76
N GLY A 123 -0.01 -32.67 16.52
CA GLY A 123 1.07 -32.25 17.44
C GLY A 123 2.35 -31.81 16.72
N LYS A 124 2.23 -31.29 15.50
CA LYS A 124 3.40 -30.89 14.67
C LYS A 124 3.87 -29.46 14.92
N ALA A 125 3.21 -28.72 15.80
CA ALA A 125 3.61 -27.37 16.16
C ALA A 125 4.99 -27.42 16.82
N ARG A 126 5.92 -26.60 16.32
CA ARG A 126 7.24 -26.43 16.94
C ARG A 126 7.18 -25.58 18.18
N GLN A 127 6.27 -24.64 18.18
CA GLN A 127 5.99 -23.74 19.28
C GLN A 127 4.51 -23.34 19.19
N VAL A 128 3.88 -23.19 20.34
CA VAL A 128 2.54 -22.62 20.47
C VAL A 128 2.68 -21.35 21.30
N VAL A 129 2.14 -20.24 20.81
CA VAL A 129 2.16 -18.92 21.46
C VAL A 129 0.73 -18.41 21.59
N LYS A 130 0.50 -17.33 22.33
CA LYS A 130 -0.76 -16.59 22.19
C LYS A 130 -0.76 -15.81 20.87
N ALA A 131 -1.86 -15.83 20.13
CA ALA A 131 -1.94 -15.09 18.87
C ALA A 131 -1.65 -13.58 19.08
N GLN A 132 -2.16 -13.02 20.18
CA GLN A 132 -1.91 -11.64 20.59
C GLN A 132 -0.44 -11.35 20.94
N GLU A 133 0.35 -12.34 21.34
CA GLU A 133 1.79 -12.17 21.59
C GLU A 133 2.54 -11.91 20.27
N LEU A 134 2.23 -12.69 19.23
CA LEU A 134 2.78 -12.44 17.90
C LEU A 134 2.26 -11.11 17.34
N TRP A 135 0.98 -10.80 17.52
CA TRP A 135 0.41 -9.53 17.13
C TRP A 135 1.14 -8.34 17.75
N PHE A 136 1.41 -8.39 19.05
CA PHE A 136 2.19 -7.37 19.76
C PHE A 136 3.55 -7.14 19.11
N LYS A 137 4.23 -8.21 18.68
CA LYS A 137 5.52 -8.11 17.98
C LYS A 137 5.41 -7.52 16.58
N VAL A 138 4.31 -7.76 15.88
CA VAL A 138 4.02 -7.07 14.60
C VAL A 138 3.90 -5.57 14.81
N LEU A 139 3.10 -5.15 15.81
CA LEU A 139 2.88 -3.72 16.11
C LEU A 139 4.17 -3.03 16.57
N GLU A 140 4.98 -3.69 17.40
CA GLU A 140 6.30 -3.20 17.83
C GLU A 140 7.21 -2.96 16.63
N SER A 141 7.33 -3.93 15.71
CA SER A 141 8.13 -3.77 14.50
C SER A 141 7.64 -2.60 13.63
N GLN A 142 6.32 -2.50 13.42
CA GLN A 142 5.73 -1.43 12.60
C GLN A 142 5.99 -0.06 13.20
N THR A 143 5.86 0.03 14.52
CA THR A 143 6.11 1.24 15.27
C THR A 143 7.56 1.72 15.12
N GLU A 144 8.52 0.80 15.23
CA GLU A 144 9.95 1.14 15.13
C GLU A 144 10.43 1.40 13.70
N THR A 145 9.88 0.68 12.72
CA THR A 145 10.45 0.59 11.37
C THR A 145 9.52 1.00 10.24
N GLY A 146 8.23 1.20 10.52
CA GLY A 146 7.18 1.40 9.52
C GLY A 146 6.72 0.11 8.82
N THR A 147 7.30 -1.04 9.16
CA THR A 147 7.12 -2.35 8.51
C THR A 147 7.04 -3.48 9.57
N PRO A 148 6.51 -4.68 9.29
CA PRO A 148 6.19 -5.24 7.98
C PRO A 148 4.94 -4.63 7.34
N TYR A 149 4.87 -4.73 6.01
CA TYR A 149 3.64 -4.50 5.26
C TYR A 149 2.59 -5.54 5.66
N MET A 150 1.31 -5.18 5.55
CA MET A 150 0.18 -6.02 5.95
C MET A 150 -0.69 -6.36 4.75
N LEU A 151 -0.68 -7.64 4.36
CA LEU A 151 -1.50 -8.14 3.28
C LEU A 151 -2.31 -9.35 3.74
N TYR A 152 -3.58 -9.37 3.36
CA TYR A 152 -4.54 -10.39 3.76
C TYR A 152 -4.65 -11.45 2.66
N LYS A 153 -3.98 -12.58 2.88
CA LYS A 153 -3.83 -13.71 1.94
C LYS A 153 -5.16 -14.18 1.38
N ASP A 154 -6.15 -14.34 2.25
CA ASP A 154 -7.44 -14.92 1.89
C ASP A 154 -8.28 -13.92 1.08
N HIS A 155 -8.28 -12.63 1.46
CA HIS A 155 -8.88 -11.56 0.64
C HIS A 155 -8.20 -11.43 -0.72
N ALA A 156 -6.88 -11.56 -0.78
CA ALA A 156 -6.12 -11.49 -2.02
C ALA A 156 -6.45 -12.65 -2.97
N ASN A 157 -6.49 -13.88 -2.46
CA ASN A 157 -6.77 -15.07 -3.26
C ASN A 157 -8.24 -15.21 -3.65
N SER A 158 -9.17 -15.05 -2.71
CA SER A 158 -10.61 -15.19 -2.96
C SER A 158 -11.13 -14.20 -4.01
N LYS A 159 -10.52 -13.01 -4.08
CA LYS A 159 -10.90 -11.90 -4.96
C LYS A 159 -9.90 -11.66 -6.10
N SER A 160 -9.18 -12.69 -6.53
CA SER A 160 -8.31 -12.63 -7.71
C SER A 160 -8.97 -13.31 -8.91
N ASN A 161 -8.87 -12.67 -10.09
CA ASN A 161 -9.23 -13.32 -11.35
C ASN A 161 -8.24 -14.44 -11.74
N GLN A 162 -7.07 -14.50 -11.12
CA GLN A 162 -6.06 -15.55 -11.33
C GLN A 162 -6.22 -16.73 -10.38
N LYS A 163 -7.28 -16.79 -9.55
CA LYS A 163 -7.48 -17.89 -8.59
C LYS A 163 -7.64 -19.28 -9.24
N ASN A 164 -7.88 -19.34 -10.55
CA ASN A 164 -7.88 -20.59 -11.32
C ASN A 164 -6.47 -21.17 -11.54
N LEU A 165 -5.40 -20.41 -11.28
CA LEU A 165 -4.01 -20.86 -11.47
C LEU A 165 -3.45 -21.60 -10.23
N GLY A 166 -4.05 -21.39 -9.07
CA GLY A 166 -3.58 -21.87 -7.77
C GLY A 166 -3.48 -20.73 -6.75
N THR A 167 -2.97 -21.06 -5.56
CA THR A 167 -2.80 -20.09 -4.47
C THR A 167 -1.68 -19.10 -4.78
N ILE A 168 -2.01 -17.81 -4.74
CA ILE A 168 -1.10 -16.68 -4.80
C ILE A 168 -0.38 -16.55 -3.46
N LYS A 169 0.96 -16.50 -3.50
CA LYS A 169 1.83 -16.66 -2.33
C LYS A 169 2.43 -15.36 -1.79
N SER A 170 2.33 -14.27 -2.55
CA SER A 170 2.85 -12.97 -2.16
C SER A 170 2.26 -11.85 -3.01
N SER A 171 2.63 -10.62 -2.68
CA SER A 171 2.51 -9.46 -3.57
C SER A 171 3.91 -9.06 -4.09
N ASN A 172 4.06 -7.85 -4.63
CA ASN A 172 5.31 -7.27 -5.13
C ASN A 172 5.99 -6.36 -4.09
N LEU A 173 7.01 -5.61 -4.50
CA LEU A 173 7.72 -4.65 -3.63
C LEU A 173 6.80 -3.59 -3.01
N CYS A 174 5.79 -3.14 -3.75
CA CYS A 174 4.96 -2.00 -3.40
C CYS A 174 3.53 -2.38 -2.98
N THR A 175 3.22 -3.68 -2.83
CA THR A 175 1.97 -4.23 -2.29
C THR A 175 0.70 -4.05 -3.13
N GLU A 176 0.78 -3.54 -4.36
CA GLU A 176 -0.37 -3.34 -5.25
C GLU A 176 -0.64 -4.51 -6.19
N ILE A 177 0.34 -5.39 -6.42
CA ILE A 177 0.26 -6.46 -7.40
C ILE A 177 -0.06 -7.79 -6.75
N ILE A 178 -1.07 -8.50 -7.25
CA ILE A 178 -1.55 -9.77 -6.70
C ILE A 178 -1.61 -10.78 -7.86
N GLU A 179 -0.45 -11.33 -8.20
CA GLU A 179 -0.25 -12.19 -9.37
C GLU A 179 0.32 -13.55 -8.94
N TYR A 180 -0.09 -14.60 -9.64
CA TYR A 180 0.37 -15.97 -9.39
C TYR A 180 1.85 -16.14 -9.74
N THR A 181 2.54 -16.93 -8.92
CA THR A 181 3.94 -17.32 -9.13
C THR A 181 4.13 -18.80 -8.86
N SER A 182 5.00 -19.44 -9.62
CA SER A 182 5.35 -20.84 -9.45
C SER A 182 6.84 -21.07 -9.73
N LYS A 183 7.28 -22.33 -9.72
CA LYS A 183 8.66 -22.68 -10.08
C LYS A 183 9.06 -22.16 -11.47
N ASP A 184 8.12 -22.19 -12.41
CA ASP A 184 8.36 -21.89 -13.82
C ASP A 184 7.78 -20.53 -14.22
N GLU A 185 7.30 -19.74 -13.24
CA GLU A 185 6.55 -18.49 -13.46
C GLU A 185 6.93 -17.42 -12.44
N VAL A 186 7.60 -16.37 -12.94
CA VAL A 186 7.87 -15.15 -12.18
C VAL A 186 6.92 -14.06 -12.70
N ALA A 187 6.01 -13.58 -11.86
CA ALA A 187 5.05 -12.54 -12.23
C ALA A 187 5.73 -11.22 -12.65
N VAL A 188 5.08 -10.44 -13.52
CA VAL A 188 5.67 -9.21 -14.11
C VAL A 188 4.65 -8.08 -14.11
N CYS A 189 5.03 -6.96 -13.52
CA CYS A 189 4.18 -5.78 -13.38
C CYS A 189 4.34 -4.83 -14.58
N ASN A 190 3.33 -4.73 -15.45
CA ASN A 190 3.30 -3.78 -16.57
C ASN A 190 2.47 -2.55 -16.19
N LEU A 191 3.13 -1.45 -15.81
CA LEU A 191 2.51 -0.36 -15.06
C LEU A 191 2.37 0.96 -15.83
N ALA A 192 1.24 1.65 -15.64
CA ALA A 192 1.05 3.05 -16.04
C ALA A 192 0.07 3.75 -15.09
N SER A 193 0.17 5.08 -14.96
CA SER A 193 -0.75 5.87 -14.13
C SER A 193 -1.48 6.94 -14.93
N LEU A 194 -2.77 7.10 -14.65
CA LEU A 194 -3.64 8.13 -15.22
C LEU A 194 -3.54 9.41 -14.38
N ALA A 195 -3.21 10.54 -15.01
CA ALA A 195 -3.11 11.83 -14.35
C ALA A 195 -4.50 12.44 -14.14
N LEU A 196 -5.13 12.12 -13.01
CA LEU A 196 -6.53 12.46 -12.75
C LEU A 196 -6.88 13.96 -12.92
N PRO A 197 -6.00 14.91 -12.57
CA PRO A 197 -6.28 16.35 -12.77
C PRO A 197 -6.54 16.77 -14.21
N LYS A 198 -6.12 15.95 -15.20
CA LYS A 198 -6.34 16.24 -16.63
C LYS A 198 -7.78 16.00 -17.07
N TYR A 199 -8.60 15.35 -16.25
CA TYR A 199 -10.00 15.09 -16.53
C TYR A 199 -10.93 16.08 -15.80
N VAL A 200 -10.40 17.13 -15.19
CA VAL A 200 -11.23 18.22 -14.63
C VAL A 200 -11.39 19.30 -15.69
N LYS A 201 -12.64 19.64 -16.03
CA LYS A 201 -12.98 20.71 -16.98
C LYS A 201 -13.97 21.69 -16.37
N ALA A 202 -13.92 22.95 -16.78
CA ALA A 202 -14.98 23.90 -16.46
C ALA A 202 -16.16 23.69 -17.40
N ASN A 203 -17.37 23.59 -16.85
CA ASN A 203 -18.59 23.59 -17.65
C ASN A 203 -18.91 25.00 -18.17
N GLU A 204 -20.00 25.14 -18.93
CA GLU A 204 -20.43 26.43 -19.52
C GLU A 204 -20.66 27.55 -18.48
N LYS A 205 -20.92 27.18 -17.22
CA LYS A 205 -21.11 28.12 -16.10
C LYS A 205 -19.82 28.41 -15.34
N GLY A 206 -18.67 27.91 -15.81
CA GLY A 206 -17.36 28.08 -15.17
C GLY A 206 -17.16 27.23 -13.91
N VAL A 207 -18.03 26.25 -13.64
CA VAL A 207 -17.89 25.32 -12.51
C VAL A 207 -17.11 24.09 -12.96
N ASN A 208 -16.10 23.70 -12.19
CA ASN A 208 -15.31 22.52 -12.50
C ASN A 208 -16.13 21.24 -12.29
N GLU A 209 -16.02 20.31 -13.24
CA GLU A 209 -16.61 18.99 -13.21
C GLU A 209 -15.59 17.93 -13.66
N PHE A 210 -15.80 16.68 -13.25
CA PHE A 210 -14.95 15.57 -13.64
C PHE A 210 -15.48 14.88 -14.91
N ASP A 211 -14.63 14.74 -15.92
CA ASP A 211 -14.94 14.18 -17.23
C ASP A 211 -14.66 12.67 -17.29
N HIS A 212 -15.64 11.88 -16.86
CA HIS A 212 -15.58 10.42 -16.92
C HIS A 212 -15.49 9.87 -18.35
N ALA A 213 -16.06 10.55 -19.34
CA ALA A 213 -15.98 10.12 -20.73
C ALA A 213 -14.53 10.22 -21.25
N LYS A 214 -13.85 11.32 -20.93
CA LYS A 214 -12.44 11.48 -21.29
C LYS A 214 -11.53 10.50 -20.53
N LEU A 215 -11.81 10.25 -19.26
CA LEU A 215 -11.11 9.23 -18.48
C LEU A 215 -11.26 7.84 -19.12
N TYR A 216 -12.47 7.46 -19.51
CA TYR A 216 -12.77 6.22 -20.20
C TYR A 216 -11.95 6.08 -21.50
N ASP A 217 -11.98 7.08 -22.37
CA ASP A 217 -11.26 7.04 -23.66
C ASP A 217 -9.75 6.83 -23.48
N VAL A 218 -9.15 7.60 -22.57
CA VAL A 218 -7.71 7.52 -22.29
C VAL A 218 -7.36 6.18 -21.65
N THR A 219 -8.20 5.67 -20.75
CA THR A 219 -7.98 4.35 -20.13
C THR A 219 -7.96 3.23 -21.16
N LYS A 220 -8.84 3.27 -22.17
CA LYS A 220 -8.80 2.30 -23.29
C LYS A 220 -7.48 2.36 -24.06
N SER A 221 -6.97 3.56 -24.33
CA SER A 221 -5.67 3.74 -24.99
C SER A 221 -4.52 3.20 -24.15
N VAL A 222 -4.46 3.52 -22.86
CA VAL A 222 -3.40 3.05 -21.96
C VAL A 222 -3.45 1.53 -21.80
N THR A 223 -4.63 0.94 -21.69
CA THR A 223 -4.82 -0.52 -21.67
C THR A 223 -4.19 -1.19 -22.89
N LYS A 224 -4.46 -0.65 -24.09
CA LYS A 224 -3.87 -1.14 -25.35
C LYS A 224 -2.35 -0.95 -25.39
N ASN A 225 -1.82 0.13 -24.81
CA ASN A 225 -0.38 0.37 -24.73
C ASN A 225 0.29 -0.63 -23.79
N LEU A 226 -0.26 -0.87 -22.60
CA LEU A 226 0.25 -1.85 -21.65
C LEU A 226 0.19 -3.28 -22.23
N ASN A 227 -0.87 -3.64 -22.96
CA ASN A 227 -0.92 -4.94 -23.64
C ASN A 227 0.20 -5.08 -24.69
N LYS A 228 0.54 -4.02 -25.43
CA LYS A 228 1.67 -4.04 -26.37
C LYS A 228 3.02 -4.18 -25.67
N ILE A 229 3.18 -3.54 -24.50
CA ILE A 229 4.41 -3.61 -23.70
C ILE A 229 4.77 -5.06 -23.38
N ILE A 230 3.78 -5.91 -23.09
CA ILE A 230 3.99 -7.34 -22.82
C ILE A 230 4.76 -8.03 -23.96
N ASP A 231 4.44 -7.71 -25.22
CA ASP A 231 5.06 -8.38 -26.37
C ASP A 231 6.44 -7.80 -26.73
N VAL A 232 6.67 -6.51 -26.47
CA VAL A 232 7.93 -5.83 -26.81
C VAL A 232 8.96 -5.84 -25.68
N ASN A 233 8.55 -6.15 -24.45
CA ASN A 233 9.43 -6.11 -23.29
C ASN A 233 10.58 -7.12 -23.41
N TYR A 234 11.76 -6.72 -22.93
CA TYR A 234 12.88 -7.63 -22.72
C TYR A 234 12.77 -8.26 -21.33
N TYR A 235 12.68 -9.59 -21.28
CA TYR A 235 12.55 -10.33 -20.03
C TYR A 235 13.91 -10.80 -19.54
N PRO A 236 14.30 -10.48 -18.29
CA PRO A 236 15.62 -10.85 -17.77
C PRO A 236 15.75 -12.34 -17.47
N VAL A 237 14.63 -13.05 -17.25
CA VAL A 237 14.58 -14.50 -16.99
C VAL A 237 13.42 -15.14 -17.78
N PRO A 238 13.57 -16.39 -18.26
CA PRO A 238 12.55 -17.04 -19.10
C PRO A 238 11.21 -17.26 -18.38
N GLU A 239 11.22 -17.51 -17.08
CA GLU A 239 10.02 -17.69 -16.24
C GLU A 239 9.16 -16.42 -16.22
N ALA A 240 9.79 -15.24 -16.32
CA ALA A 240 9.10 -13.96 -16.40
C ALA A 240 8.39 -13.79 -17.76
N ARG A 241 9.06 -14.19 -18.84
CA ARG A 241 8.47 -14.20 -20.18
C ARG A 241 7.30 -15.20 -20.26
N ASN A 242 7.48 -16.37 -19.67
CA ASN A 242 6.46 -17.41 -19.60
C ASN A 242 5.19 -16.89 -18.91
N SER A 243 5.32 -16.40 -17.68
CA SER A 243 4.20 -15.87 -16.89
C SER A 243 3.47 -14.73 -17.62
N ASN A 244 4.21 -13.71 -18.09
CA ASN A 244 3.60 -12.53 -18.69
C ASN A 244 2.89 -12.85 -20.01
N LEU A 245 3.42 -13.76 -20.84
CA LEU A 245 2.74 -14.14 -22.09
C LEU A 245 1.52 -15.04 -21.85
N ARG A 246 1.53 -15.89 -20.83
CA ARG A 246 0.41 -16.80 -20.50
C ARG A 246 -0.79 -16.09 -19.87
N HIS A 247 -0.54 -15.10 -19.03
CA HIS A 247 -1.58 -14.45 -18.22
C HIS A 247 -1.85 -13.00 -18.63
N ARG A 248 -0.86 -12.35 -19.27
CA ARG A 248 -0.93 -10.99 -19.78
C ARG A 248 -1.47 -9.94 -18.78
N PRO A 249 -1.07 -9.95 -17.49
CA PRO A 249 -1.57 -8.97 -16.53
C PRO A 249 -1.02 -7.58 -16.82
N ILE A 250 -1.81 -6.56 -16.52
CA ILE A 250 -1.39 -5.15 -16.53
C ILE A 250 -1.81 -4.47 -15.22
N GLY A 251 -1.19 -3.33 -14.92
CA GLY A 251 -1.49 -2.52 -13.73
C GLY A 251 -1.71 -1.06 -14.08
N LEU A 252 -2.97 -0.69 -14.27
CA LEU A 252 -3.41 0.70 -14.37
C LEU A 252 -3.55 1.29 -12.96
N GLY A 253 -2.87 2.39 -12.72
CA GLY A 253 -2.99 3.18 -11.51
C GLY A 253 -3.42 4.61 -11.80
N VAL A 254 -3.35 5.45 -10.78
CA VAL A 254 -3.72 6.86 -10.84
C VAL A 254 -2.64 7.73 -10.20
N GLN A 255 -2.75 9.03 -10.40
CA GLN A 255 -2.00 10.04 -9.65
C GLN A 255 -2.82 11.34 -9.60
N GLY A 256 -2.59 12.14 -8.55
CA GLY A 256 -3.26 13.42 -8.35
C GLY A 256 -4.74 13.32 -7.95
N LEU A 257 -5.13 12.30 -7.17
CA LEU A 257 -6.51 12.24 -6.65
C LEU A 257 -6.81 13.43 -5.73
N ALA A 258 -5.90 13.77 -4.82
CA ALA A 258 -6.07 14.93 -3.94
C ALA A 258 -6.12 16.25 -4.71
N ASP A 259 -5.34 16.40 -5.80
CA ASP A 259 -5.46 17.56 -6.68
C ASP A 259 -6.88 17.68 -7.25
N VAL A 260 -7.49 16.58 -7.70
CA VAL A 260 -8.85 16.58 -8.25
C VAL A 260 -9.87 17.04 -7.22
N PHE A 261 -9.81 16.47 -6.01
CA PHE A 261 -10.72 16.87 -4.93
C PHE A 261 -10.61 18.37 -4.63
N ILE A 262 -9.38 18.90 -4.56
CA ILE A 262 -9.15 20.34 -4.36
C ILE A 262 -9.69 21.17 -5.53
N MET A 263 -9.43 20.74 -6.77
CA MET A 263 -9.91 21.45 -7.98
C MET A 263 -11.44 21.48 -8.09
N LEU A 264 -12.12 20.46 -7.54
CA LEU A 264 -13.57 20.35 -7.48
C LEU A 264 -14.18 20.90 -6.19
N ARG A 265 -13.36 21.46 -5.28
CA ARG A 265 -13.80 22.01 -3.98
C ARG A 265 -14.45 20.98 -3.06
N MET A 266 -13.96 19.74 -3.12
CA MET A 266 -14.39 18.63 -2.27
C MET A 266 -13.32 18.39 -1.20
N PRO A 267 -13.59 18.64 0.09
CA PRO A 267 -12.74 18.14 1.17
C PRO A 267 -12.56 16.63 1.03
N PHE A 268 -11.37 16.10 1.36
CA PHE A 268 -11.05 14.68 1.14
C PHE A 268 -12.05 13.73 1.82
N GLU A 269 -12.55 14.12 3.00
CA GLU A 269 -13.49 13.35 3.81
C GLU A 269 -14.95 13.55 3.41
N SER A 270 -15.25 14.39 2.41
CA SER A 270 -16.63 14.73 2.06
C SER A 270 -17.34 13.57 1.34
N PRO A 271 -18.67 13.43 1.51
CA PRO A 271 -19.44 12.40 0.79
C PRO A 271 -19.28 12.48 -0.73
N GLU A 272 -19.12 13.70 -1.28
CA GLU A 272 -18.89 13.92 -2.71
C GLU A 272 -17.52 13.38 -3.16
N ALA A 273 -16.46 13.57 -2.36
CA ALA A 273 -15.14 13.00 -2.65
C ALA A 273 -15.17 11.46 -2.59
N GLN A 274 -15.89 10.88 -1.61
CA GLN A 274 -16.07 9.44 -1.50
C GLN A 274 -16.83 8.86 -2.71
N GLN A 275 -17.89 9.53 -3.15
CA GLN A 275 -18.63 9.09 -4.34
C GLN A 275 -17.79 9.23 -5.61
N LEU A 276 -17.10 10.36 -5.79
CA LEU A 276 -16.24 10.56 -6.96
C LEU A 276 -15.09 9.53 -7.00
N ASN A 277 -14.55 9.16 -5.83
CA ASN A 277 -13.58 8.07 -5.74
C ASN A 277 -14.13 6.77 -6.34
N LYS A 278 -15.35 6.35 -5.94
CA LYS A 278 -16.00 5.16 -6.52
C LYS A 278 -16.14 5.29 -8.04
N ASP A 279 -16.72 6.41 -8.49
CA ASP A 279 -17.01 6.64 -9.90
C ASP A 279 -15.75 6.64 -10.77
N ILE A 280 -14.64 7.20 -10.28
CA ILE A 280 -13.35 7.23 -11.02
C ILE A 280 -12.84 5.80 -11.25
N PHE A 281 -12.80 4.99 -10.19
CA PHE A 281 -12.27 3.63 -10.30
C PHE A 281 -13.23 2.70 -11.03
N GLU A 282 -14.54 2.91 -10.90
CA GLU A 282 -15.55 2.23 -11.73
C GLU A 282 -15.32 2.51 -13.22
N THR A 283 -15.13 3.79 -13.61
CA THR A 283 -14.81 4.16 -14.99
C THR A 283 -13.54 3.49 -15.50
N ILE A 284 -12.46 3.49 -14.70
CA ILE A 284 -11.18 2.89 -15.08
C ILE A 284 -11.35 1.39 -15.32
N TYR A 285 -12.05 0.70 -14.41
CA TYR A 285 -12.27 -0.74 -14.53
C TYR A 285 -13.14 -1.09 -15.73
N TYR A 286 -14.24 -0.36 -15.94
CA TYR A 286 -15.13 -0.57 -17.09
C TYR A 286 -14.38 -0.38 -18.41
N ALA A 287 -13.68 0.75 -18.57
CA ALA A 287 -12.94 1.10 -19.78
C ALA A 287 -11.84 0.08 -20.09
N SER A 288 -11.07 -0.30 -19.08
CA SER A 288 -9.97 -1.26 -19.26
C SER A 288 -10.48 -2.67 -19.58
N MET A 289 -11.58 -3.10 -18.96
CA MET A 289 -12.20 -4.40 -19.25
C MET A 289 -12.74 -4.45 -20.67
N GLU A 290 -13.43 -3.40 -21.10
CA GLU A 290 -13.94 -3.34 -22.47
C GLU A 290 -12.81 -3.27 -23.50
N ALA A 291 -11.74 -2.49 -23.26
CA ALA A 291 -10.58 -2.49 -24.14
C ALA A 291 -9.89 -3.87 -24.20
N SER A 292 -9.82 -4.58 -23.08
CA SER A 292 -9.27 -5.93 -23.04
C SER A 292 -10.14 -6.95 -23.79
N MET A 293 -11.46 -6.81 -23.72
CA MET A 293 -12.42 -7.60 -24.50
C MET A 293 -12.31 -7.29 -26.01
N GLU A 294 -12.19 -6.02 -26.39
CA GLU A 294 -11.94 -5.61 -27.79
C GLU A 294 -10.64 -6.20 -28.36
N LEU A 295 -9.60 -6.28 -27.53
CA LEU A 295 -8.34 -6.93 -27.91
C LEU A 295 -8.52 -8.44 -28.06
N ALA A 296 -9.31 -9.09 -27.20
CA ALA A 296 -9.59 -10.52 -27.29
C ALA A 296 -10.36 -10.88 -28.57
N ILE A 297 -11.28 -10.03 -29.04
CA ILE A 297 -11.94 -10.23 -30.35
C ILE A 297 -10.92 -10.30 -31.49
N LYS A 298 -9.84 -9.50 -31.41
CA LYS A 298 -8.84 -9.40 -32.48
C LYS A 298 -7.74 -10.45 -32.37
N GLU A 299 -7.30 -10.74 -31.16
CA GLU A 299 -6.07 -11.51 -30.88
C GLU A 299 -6.33 -12.82 -30.11
N GLY A 300 -7.58 -13.10 -29.77
CA GLY A 300 -7.99 -14.16 -28.84
C GLY A 300 -7.78 -13.79 -27.37
N PRO A 301 -8.48 -14.46 -26.44
CA PRO A 301 -8.26 -14.28 -25.00
C PRO A 301 -6.83 -14.69 -24.58
N TYR A 302 -6.42 -14.30 -23.37
CA TYR A 302 -5.15 -14.81 -22.81
C TYR A 302 -5.22 -16.32 -22.58
N SER A 303 -4.07 -17.00 -22.59
CA SER A 303 -3.99 -18.47 -22.66
C SER A 303 -4.66 -19.22 -21.52
N THR A 304 -4.84 -18.57 -20.37
CA THR A 304 -5.41 -19.15 -19.14
C THR A 304 -6.74 -18.51 -18.75
N TRP A 305 -7.45 -17.96 -19.74
CA TRP A 305 -8.76 -17.34 -19.54
C TRP A 305 -9.84 -18.34 -19.14
N GLU A 306 -9.86 -19.51 -19.77
CA GLU A 306 -10.83 -20.56 -19.46
C GLU A 306 -10.74 -20.97 -17.99
N GLY A 307 -11.89 -21.04 -17.31
CA GLY A 307 -11.99 -21.38 -15.89
C GLY A 307 -11.73 -20.22 -14.91
N SER A 308 -11.23 -19.08 -15.38
CA SER A 308 -11.11 -17.86 -14.56
C SER A 308 -12.49 -17.32 -14.15
N PRO A 309 -12.60 -16.56 -13.05
CA PRO A 309 -13.85 -15.88 -12.67
C PRO A 309 -14.45 -15.06 -13.80
N ILE A 310 -13.63 -14.27 -14.51
CA ILE A 310 -14.14 -13.41 -15.58
C ILE A 310 -14.70 -14.21 -16.77
N SER A 311 -14.18 -15.42 -17.04
CA SER A 311 -14.78 -16.32 -18.05
C SER A 311 -16.21 -16.76 -17.71
N LYS A 312 -16.55 -16.76 -16.41
CA LYS A 312 -17.89 -17.06 -15.89
C LYS A 312 -18.73 -15.79 -15.69
N GLY A 313 -18.23 -14.65 -16.17
CA GLY A 313 -18.87 -13.36 -16.00
C GLY A 313 -18.85 -12.86 -14.56
N ILE A 314 -17.89 -13.27 -13.72
CA ILE A 314 -17.72 -12.78 -12.35
C ILE A 314 -16.67 -11.66 -12.37
N PHE A 315 -17.11 -10.42 -12.19
CA PHE A 315 -16.28 -9.22 -12.17
C PHE A 315 -15.74 -8.98 -10.76
N GLN A 316 -14.82 -8.02 -10.65
CA GLN A 316 -14.20 -7.72 -9.37
C GLN A 316 -15.23 -7.34 -8.30
N PHE A 317 -16.15 -6.44 -8.59
CA PHE A 317 -17.15 -5.98 -7.61
C PHE A 317 -18.08 -7.10 -7.16
N ASP A 318 -18.35 -8.10 -8.00
CA ASP A 318 -19.12 -9.28 -7.61
C ASP A 318 -18.39 -10.07 -6.50
N MET A 319 -17.05 -10.17 -6.58
CA MET A 319 -16.24 -10.83 -5.54
C MET A 319 -16.17 -10.03 -4.23
N TRP A 320 -16.61 -8.76 -4.24
CA TRP A 320 -16.78 -7.92 -3.06
C TRP A 320 -18.24 -7.82 -2.62
N ASN A 321 -19.18 -8.48 -3.31
CA ASN A 321 -20.62 -8.33 -3.11
C ASN A 321 -21.11 -6.88 -3.24
N VAL A 322 -20.49 -6.11 -4.15
CA VAL A 322 -20.84 -4.71 -4.43
C VAL A 322 -21.63 -4.63 -5.73
N THR A 323 -22.77 -3.93 -5.70
CA THR A 323 -23.52 -3.57 -6.91
C THR A 323 -23.10 -2.17 -7.37
N PRO A 324 -22.57 -2.01 -8.60
CA PRO A 324 -22.24 -0.69 -9.13
C PRO A 324 -23.48 0.23 -9.15
N SER A 325 -23.37 1.42 -8.54
CA SER A 325 -24.51 2.30 -8.30
C SER A 325 -24.44 3.65 -9.02
N SER A 326 -23.37 3.93 -9.78
CA SER A 326 -23.21 5.24 -10.45
C SER A 326 -24.19 5.45 -11.61
N GLY A 327 -24.72 4.37 -12.19
CA GLY A 327 -25.56 4.41 -13.40
C GLY A 327 -24.82 4.88 -14.65
N ARG A 328 -23.49 5.04 -14.61
CA ARG A 328 -22.68 5.57 -15.73
C ARG A 328 -22.38 4.55 -16.81
N TRP A 329 -22.30 3.28 -16.43
CA TRP A 329 -21.79 2.21 -17.30
C TRP A 329 -22.72 1.00 -17.31
N ASP A 330 -22.92 0.42 -18.50
CA ASP A 330 -23.77 -0.75 -18.69
C ASP A 330 -22.98 -2.05 -18.46
N TRP A 331 -22.86 -2.41 -17.19
CA TRP A 331 -22.10 -3.59 -16.75
C TRP A 331 -22.66 -4.90 -17.27
N GLU A 332 -23.98 -5.04 -17.43
CA GLU A 332 -24.59 -6.28 -17.87
C GLU A 332 -24.36 -6.51 -19.37
N SER A 333 -24.48 -5.46 -20.20
CA SER A 333 -24.08 -5.54 -21.62
C SER A 333 -22.60 -5.87 -21.77
N LEU A 334 -21.73 -5.29 -20.94
CA LEU A 334 -20.30 -5.62 -20.95
C LEU A 334 -20.06 -7.07 -20.49
N ARG A 335 -20.74 -7.54 -19.46
CA ARG A 335 -20.65 -8.92 -18.93
C ARG A 335 -20.96 -9.94 -20.01
N GLU A 336 -22.06 -9.76 -20.75
CA GLU A 336 -22.43 -10.64 -21.88
C GLU A 336 -21.33 -10.67 -22.96
N LYS A 337 -20.80 -9.50 -23.33
CA LYS A 337 -19.72 -9.40 -24.33
C LYS A 337 -18.42 -10.04 -23.86
N VAL A 338 -18.08 -9.87 -22.58
CA VAL A 338 -16.89 -10.45 -21.96
C VAL A 338 -16.97 -11.97 -21.91
N VAL A 339 -18.10 -12.53 -21.49
CA VAL A 339 -18.29 -13.99 -21.48
C VAL A 339 -18.25 -14.56 -22.89
N LYS A 340 -18.86 -13.87 -23.86
CA LYS A 340 -18.90 -14.31 -25.24
C LYS A 340 -17.54 -14.26 -25.96
N ASN A 341 -16.79 -13.18 -25.78
CA ASN A 341 -15.60 -12.90 -26.58
C ASN A 341 -14.28 -13.15 -25.82
N GLY A 342 -14.34 -13.31 -24.50
CA GLY A 342 -13.18 -13.33 -23.63
C GLY A 342 -12.50 -11.97 -23.45
N VAL A 343 -11.37 -11.98 -22.74
CA VAL A 343 -10.54 -10.78 -22.48
C VAL A 343 -9.07 -11.09 -22.70
N ARG A 344 -8.28 -10.08 -23.08
CA ARG A 344 -6.86 -10.23 -23.45
C ARG A 344 -5.92 -10.22 -22.25
N ASN A 345 -6.36 -9.70 -21.11
CA ASN A 345 -5.53 -9.48 -19.92
C ASN A 345 -6.22 -10.10 -18.70
N SER A 346 -5.48 -10.87 -17.89
CA SER A 346 -6.05 -11.49 -16.69
C SER A 346 -6.34 -10.49 -15.57
N LEU A 347 -5.56 -9.42 -15.47
CA LEU A 347 -5.67 -8.36 -14.47
C LEU A 347 -5.40 -7.01 -15.14
N LEU A 348 -6.00 -5.94 -14.61
CA LEU A 348 -6.10 -4.63 -15.26
C LEU A 348 -5.69 -3.44 -14.38
N VAL A 349 -6.13 -3.40 -13.13
CA VAL A 349 -6.04 -2.21 -12.27
C VAL A 349 -5.25 -2.53 -11.01
N ALA A 350 -4.21 -1.74 -10.73
CA ALA A 350 -3.30 -1.88 -9.59
C ALA A 350 -2.67 -0.50 -9.25
N PRO A 351 -3.31 0.33 -8.43
CA PRO A 351 -2.78 1.65 -8.10
C PRO A 351 -1.47 1.58 -7.30
N MET A 352 -0.37 1.93 -7.97
CA MET A 352 1.02 1.90 -7.47
C MET A 352 1.47 3.24 -6.88
N PRO A 353 2.58 3.28 -6.12
CA PRO A 353 3.19 4.54 -5.71
C PRO A 353 3.72 5.27 -6.95
N THR A 354 3.43 6.56 -7.07
CA THR A 354 3.82 7.38 -8.23
C THR A 354 4.84 8.45 -7.87
N ALA A 355 5.69 8.20 -6.87
CA ALA A 355 6.68 9.14 -6.33
C ALA A 355 7.41 9.97 -7.40
N SER A 356 8.07 9.32 -8.37
CA SER A 356 8.82 10.05 -9.41
C SER A 356 7.91 10.63 -10.50
N THR A 357 6.92 9.87 -10.96
CA THR A 357 6.09 10.26 -12.12
C THR A 357 5.08 11.36 -11.78
N SER A 358 4.54 11.36 -10.57
CA SER A 358 3.69 12.44 -10.05
C SER A 358 4.47 13.74 -9.89
N GLN A 359 5.71 13.68 -9.40
CA GLN A 359 6.58 14.84 -9.33
C GLN A 359 6.91 15.42 -10.72
N ILE A 360 7.17 14.57 -11.72
CA ILE A 360 7.37 15.02 -13.12
C ILE A 360 6.15 15.76 -13.65
N LEU A 361 4.94 15.26 -13.37
CA LEU A 361 3.69 15.89 -13.81
C LEU A 361 3.20 17.00 -12.87
N GLY A 362 3.87 17.20 -11.74
CA GLY A 362 3.51 18.16 -10.70
C GLY A 362 2.21 17.84 -9.97
N ASN A 363 1.84 16.56 -9.85
CA ASN A 363 0.66 16.09 -9.12
C ASN A 363 1.03 15.53 -7.74
N ASN A 364 0.05 15.36 -6.87
CA ASN A 364 0.18 14.58 -5.64
C ASN A 364 0.29 13.08 -5.96
N GLU A 365 0.91 12.33 -5.04
CA GLU A 365 1.13 10.91 -5.21
C GLU A 365 -0.19 10.12 -5.21
N CYS A 366 -0.31 9.27 -6.22
CA CYS A 366 -1.36 8.25 -6.38
C CYS A 366 -2.77 8.71 -5.96
N PHE A 367 -3.35 8.01 -4.98
CA PHE A 367 -4.62 8.31 -4.34
C PHE A 367 -4.45 8.92 -2.93
N GLU A 368 -3.24 9.34 -2.57
CA GLU A 368 -2.95 9.85 -1.22
C GLU A 368 -3.48 11.28 -1.04
N PRO A 369 -3.89 11.65 0.19
CA PRO A 369 -4.04 13.05 0.58
C PRO A 369 -2.70 13.80 0.52
N TYR A 370 -2.74 15.13 0.56
CA TYR A 370 -1.52 15.92 0.72
C TYR A 370 -0.90 15.66 2.09
N THR A 371 0.36 15.25 2.13
CA THR A 371 1.09 15.03 3.38
C THR A 371 1.41 16.33 4.12
N SER A 372 1.61 17.42 3.36
CA SER A 372 1.81 18.77 3.87
C SER A 372 1.44 19.81 2.80
N ASN A 373 0.96 20.99 3.21
CA ASN A 373 0.78 22.11 2.28
C ASN A 373 2.05 22.93 2.06
N ILE A 374 3.15 22.64 2.76
CA ILE A 374 4.46 23.23 2.49
C ILE A 374 5.55 22.19 2.74
N TYR A 375 6.41 21.98 1.76
CA TYR A 375 7.49 21.01 1.86
C TYR A 375 8.79 21.59 1.32
N ALA A 376 9.90 21.15 1.89
CA ALA A 376 11.21 21.54 1.42
C ALA A 376 11.62 20.68 0.20
N ARG A 377 12.06 21.34 -0.86
CA ARG A 377 12.62 20.71 -2.05
C ARG A 377 14.09 21.07 -2.15
N ARG A 378 14.96 20.07 -2.03
CA ARG A 378 16.39 20.22 -2.28
C ARG A 378 16.67 20.14 -3.78
N VAL A 379 17.42 21.11 -4.27
CA VAL A 379 17.99 21.15 -5.62
C VAL A 379 19.48 21.48 -5.49
N LEU A 380 20.25 21.37 -6.58
CA LEU A 380 21.70 21.65 -6.58
C LEU A 380 22.06 23.05 -6.06
N SER A 381 21.15 24.03 -6.18
CA SER A 381 21.32 25.41 -5.74
C SER A 381 20.86 25.69 -4.30
N GLY A 382 20.39 24.69 -3.56
CA GLY A 382 19.92 24.84 -2.17
C GLY A 382 18.57 24.19 -1.89
N GLU A 383 18.01 24.49 -0.71
CA GLU A 383 16.73 23.97 -0.25
C GLU A 383 15.65 25.07 -0.36
N PHE A 384 14.57 24.78 -1.08
CA PHE A 384 13.49 25.73 -1.35
C PHE A 384 12.17 25.25 -0.76
N ALA A 385 11.46 26.11 -0.04
CA ALA A 385 10.11 25.82 0.40
C ALA A 385 9.14 25.88 -0.79
N VAL A 386 8.50 24.75 -1.09
CA VAL A 386 7.45 24.62 -2.11
C VAL A 386 6.11 24.51 -1.40
N VAL A 387 5.22 25.45 -1.72
CA VAL A 387 3.86 25.49 -1.18
C VAL A 387 2.94 24.71 -2.11
N ASN A 388 1.92 24.06 -1.56
CA ASN A 388 0.84 23.47 -2.33
C ASN A 388 0.30 24.51 -3.33
N LYS A 389 0.49 24.22 -4.62
CA LYS A 389 0.16 25.13 -5.73
C LYS A 389 -1.31 25.57 -5.72
N HIS A 390 -2.20 24.72 -5.21
CA HIS A 390 -3.63 25.04 -5.14
C HIS A 390 -3.92 25.99 -3.99
N LEU A 391 -3.42 25.69 -2.79
CA LEU A 391 -3.56 26.56 -1.62
C LEU A 391 -2.98 27.95 -1.91
N LEU A 392 -1.80 28.00 -2.52
CA LEU A 392 -1.16 29.25 -2.89
C LEU A 392 -2.06 30.12 -3.78
N LYS A 393 -2.69 29.52 -4.80
CA LYS A 393 -3.60 30.24 -5.71
C LYS A 393 -4.82 30.78 -4.96
N ASP A 394 -5.39 30.03 -4.04
CA ASP A 394 -6.54 30.49 -3.25
C ASP A 394 -6.16 31.60 -2.28
N LEU A 395 -5.03 31.48 -1.58
CA LEU A 395 -4.54 32.53 -0.69
C LEU A 395 -4.23 33.82 -1.46
N ILE A 396 -3.68 33.74 -2.68
CA ILE A 396 -3.48 34.90 -3.55
C ILE A 396 -4.83 35.50 -3.95
N LYS A 397 -5.80 34.69 -4.36
CA LYS A 397 -7.15 35.14 -4.76
C LYS A 397 -7.87 35.87 -3.61
N LEU A 398 -7.66 35.44 -2.38
CA LEU A 398 -8.22 36.06 -1.17
C LEU A 398 -7.39 37.25 -0.65
N GLY A 399 -6.25 37.58 -1.28
CA GLY A 399 -5.35 38.63 -0.79
C GLY A 399 -4.66 38.28 0.54
N LEU A 400 -4.61 37.00 0.91
CA LEU A 400 -4.03 36.50 2.16
C LEU A 400 -2.56 36.08 2.02
N TRP A 401 -2.05 35.94 0.80
CA TRP A 401 -0.68 35.49 0.57
C TRP A 401 0.35 36.60 0.82
N ASN A 402 1.20 36.42 1.82
CA ASN A 402 2.34 37.29 2.15
C ASN A 402 3.42 36.49 2.93
N GLU A 403 4.58 37.10 3.21
CA GLU A 403 5.67 36.43 3.95
C GLU A 403 5.23 35.98 5.36
N SER A 404 4.34 36.72 6.03
CA SER A 404 3.81 36.32 7.35
C SER A 404 2.99 35.02 7.24
N MET A 405 2.12 34.91 6.23
CA MET A 405 1.33 33.70 5.97
C MET A 405 2.23 32.49 5.66
N LYS A 406 3.27 32.70 4.84
CA LYS A 406 4.28 31.67 4.55
C LYS A 406 4.99 31.20 5.82
N ASN A 407 5.44 32.12 6.68
CA ASN A 407 6.10 31.79 7.94
C ASN A 407 5.17 31.06 8.93
N LYS A 408 3.87 31.41 8.96
CA LYS A 408 2.86 30.68 9.73
C LYS A 408 2.68 29.26 9.22
N LEU A 409 2.61 29.04 7.91
CA LEU A 409 2.55 27.70 7.32
C LEU A 409 3.79 26.87 7.67
N ILE A 410 5.00 27.45 7.59
CA ILE A 410 6.24 26.75 7.99
C ILE A 410 6.19 26.34 9.47
N SER A 411 5.77 27.27 10.33
CA SER A 411 5.66 27.06 11.77
C SER A 411 4.62 25.98 12.10
N ALA A 412 3.52 25.92 11.34
CA ALA A 412 2.46 24.93 11.47
C ALA A 412 2.75 23.62 10.71
N ASN A 413 3.96 23.39 10.19
CA ASN A 413 4.31 22.20 9.39
C ASN A 413 3.40 22.00 8.16
N GLY A 414 2.93 23.08 7.55
CA GLY A 414 2.01 23.04 6.42
C GLY A 414 0.55 22.78 6.79
N SER A 415 0.22 22.70 8.08
CA SER A 415 -1.17 22.76 8.52
C SER A 415 -1.74 24.16 8.30
N VAL A 416 -3.00 24.22 7.85
CA VAL A 416 -3.78 25.47 7.77
C VAL A 416 -4.74 25.64 8.97
N GLN A 417 -4.93 24.61 9.79
CA GLN A 417 -6.01 24.57 10.80
C GLN A 417 -5.83 25.65 11.87
N GLY A 418 -4.60 25.83 12.34
CA GLY A 418 -4.24 26.78 13.39
C GLY A 418 -4.11 28.24 12.94
N ILE A 419 -4.31 28.56 11.66
CA ILE A 419 -4.12 29.92 11.13
C ILE A 419 -5.46 30.66 11.14
N PRO A 420 -5.68 31.70 11.98
CA PRO A 420 -6.99 32.35 12.12
C PRO A 420 -7.48 33.05 10.85
N GLU A 421 -6.57 33.55 10.02
CA GLU A 421 -6.90 34.31 8.82
C GLU A 421 -7.46 33.43 7.68
N ILE A 422 -7.25 32.12 7.72
CA ILE A 422 -7.72 31.20 6.68
C ILE A 422 -9.19 30.84 6.93
N PRO A 423 -10.09 31.02 5.96
CA PRO A 423 -11.50 30.64 6.07
C PRO A 423 -11.71 29.15 6.36
N LYS A 424 -12.83 28.81 7.02
CA LYS A 424 -13.15 27.44 7.44
C LYS A 424 -13.27 26.47 6.26
N ASP A 425 -13.85 26.90 5.15
CA ASP A 425 -13.98 26.11 3.93
C ASP A 425 -12.62 25.72 3.34
N LEU A 426 -11.65 26.65 3.32
CA LEU A 426 -10.28 26.33 2.92
C LEU A 426 -9.57 25.42 3.93
N LYS A 427 -9.84 25.57 5.24
CA LYS A 427 -9.30 24.68 6.26
C LYS A 427 -9.74 23.23 6.05
N GLU A 428 -11.02 23.00 5.76
CA GLU A 428 -11.52 21.66 5.44
C GLU A 428 -10.91 21.13 4.13
N LEU A 429 -10.80 21.97 3.10
CA LEU A 429 -10.27 21.57 1.79
C LEU A 429 -8.78 21.20 1.82
N TYR A 430 -8.00 21.88 2.66
CA TYR A 430 -6.55 21.74 2.75
C TYR A 430 -6.08 21.02 4.01
N LYS A 431 -6.92 20.17 4.60
CA LYS A 431 -6.49 19.20 5.61
C LYS A 431 -5.32 18.38 5.07
N THR A 432 -4.28 18.24 5.89
CA THR A 432 -3.18 17.31 5.60
C THR A 432 -3.58 15.89 5.95
N VAL A 433 -2.82 14.90 5.49
CA VAL A 433 -3.05 13.48 5.81
C VAL A 433 -3.09 13.19 7.32
N TRP A 434 -2.37 14.00 8.12
CA TRP A 434 -2.32 13.91 9.58
C TRP A 434 -3.60 14.42 10.26
N GLU A 435 -4.42 15.18 9.53
CA GLU A 435 -5.65 15.80 10.00
C GLU A 435 -6.90 15.10 9.44
N ILE A 436 -6.69 14.10 8.59
CA ILE A 436 -7.74 13.28 7.97
C ILE A 436 -7.85 11.97 8.74
N LYS A 437 -9.08 11.56 9.04
CA LYS A 437 -9.35 10.29 9.72
C LYS A 437 -8.88 9.13 8.86
N GLN A 438 -7.98 8.30 9.39
CA GLN A 438 -7.48 7.12 8.66
C GLN A 438 -8.59 6.09 8.38
N LYS A 439 -9.64 6.04 9.22
CA LYS A 439 -10.85 5.26 8.94
C LYS A 439 -11.46 5.61 7.57
N THR A 440 -11.62 6.89 7.28
CA THR A 440 -12.14 7.36 5.98
C THR A 440 -11.20 7.00 4.82
N ILE A 441 -9.89 7.00 5.03
CA ILE A 441 -8.92 6.54 4.02
C ILE A 441 -9.11 5.04 3.73
N LEU A 442 -9.30 4.21 4.77
CA LEU A 442 -9.57 2.78 4.63
C LEU A 442 -10.91 2.51 3.94
N GLU A 443 -11.97 3.22 4.31
CA GLU A 443 -13.30 3.10 3.69
C GLU A 443 -13.25 3.48 2.21
N MET A 444 -12.61 4.61 1.86
CA MET A 444 -12.40 4.99 0.46
C MET A 444 -11.52 3.99 -0.31
N ALA A 445 -10.57 3.32 0.37
CA ALA A 445 -9.76 2.26 -0.22
C ALA A 445 -10.59 1.00 -0.50
N ALA A 446 -11.51 0.63 0.39
CA ALA A 446 -12.42 -0.51 0.20
C ALA A 446 -13.42 -0.22 -0.93
N ASP A 447 -13.98 0.99 -0.95
CA ASP A 447 -14.89 1.48 -1.99
C ASP A 447 -14.30 1.33 -3.41
N ARG A 448 -13.07 1.78 -3.62
CA ARG A 448 -12.38 1.58 -4.91
C ARG A 448 -11.87 0.16 -5.10
N GLY A 449 -11.64 -0.57 -4.01
CA GLY A 449 -11.20 -1.97 -4.02
C GLY A 449 -12.13 -2.90 -4.80
N ALA A 450 -13.43 -2.62 -4.79
CA ALA A 450 -14.44 -3.31 -5.60
C ALA A 450 -14.19 -3.19 -7.12
N TYR A 451 -13.43 -2.21 -7.57
CA TYR A 451 -13.08 -1.98 -8.98
C TYR A 451 -11.58 -2.21 -9.27
N ILE A 452 -10.83 -2.74 -8.29
CA ILE A 452 -9.39 -3.02 -8.40
C ILE A 452 -9.18 -4.54 -8.33
N CYS A 453 -8.91 -5.17 -9.47
CA CYS A 453 -8.71 -6.62 -9.55
C CYS A 453 -7.40 -7.10 -8.91
N GLN A 454 -6.39 -6.24 -8.81
CA GLN A 454 -5.15 -6.51 -8.04
C GLN A 454 -5.29 -5.99 -6.60
N SER A 455 -4.44 -5.08 -6.14
CA SER A 455 -4.55 -4.36 -4.88
C SER A 455 -4.11 -2.89 -5.06
N GLN A 456 -3.81 -2.18 -3.97
CA GLN A 456 -3.39 -0.78 -3.96
C GLN A 456 -2.32 -0.54 -2.87
N SER A 457 -1.33 0.32 -3.15
CA SER A 457 -0.24 0.64 -2.21
C SER A 457 -0.68 1.64 -1.13
N LEU A 458 -1.34 1.14 -0.09
CA LEU A 458 -2.02 1.97 0.90
C LEU A 458 -1.12 2.35 2.08
N ASN A 459 -0.54 3.55 2.08
CA ASN A 459 0.15 4.07 3.26
C ASN A 459 -0.84 4.53 4.33
N ILE A 460 -0.49 4.30 5.60
CA ILE A 460 -1.27 4.72 6.76
C ILE A 460 -0.47 5.76 7.54
N HIS A 461 -1.12 6.86 7.92
CA HIS A 461 -0.49 7.98 8.61
C HIS A 461 -1.15 8.17 9.97
N ILE A 462 -0.41 7.96 11.05
CA ILE A 462 -0.96 8.08 12.40
C ILE A 462 -0.07 9.01 13.22
N GLN A 463 -0.68 10.06 13.76
CA GLN A 463 -0.08 10.88 14.79
C GLN A 463 -0.32 10.23 16.16
N ASP A 464 0.68 10.30 17.04
CA ASP A 464 0.64 9.73 18.39
C ASP A 464 0.13 8.29 18.37
N VAL A 465 0.84 7.49 17.58
CA VAL A 465 0.53 6.08 17.38
C VAL A 465 0.66 5.32 18.71
N ASN A 466 -0.27 4.40 18.94
CA ASN A 466 -0.23 3.46 20.04
C ASN A 466 -0.80 2.12 19.57
N PHE A 467 -0.66 1.08 20.39
CA PHE A 467 -1.02 -0.28 19.99
C PHE A 467 -2.53 -0.45 19.81
N GLY A 468 -3.34 0.29 20.57
CA GLY A 468 -4.80 0.31 20.39
C GLY A 468 -5.21 0.89 19.03
N LYS A 469 -4.70 2.08 18.68
CA LYS A 469 -4.96 2.73 17.38
C LYS A 469 -4.53 1.85 16.20
N LEU A 470 -3.34 1.25 16.27
CA LEU A 470 -2.87 0.35 15.20
C LEU A 470 -3.71 -0.92 15.10
N THR A 471 -4.08 -1.50 16.24
CA THR A 471 -4.92 -2.71 16.27
C THR A 471 -6.27 -2.42 15.65
N SER A 472 -7.00 -1.40 16.11
CA SER A 472 -8.29 -1.02 15.51
C SER A 472 -8.16 -0.74 14.01
N MET A 473 -7.12 -0.02 13.58
CA MET A 473 -6.89 0.30 12.17
C MET A 473 -6.70 -0.97 11.31
N HIS A 474 -5.84 -1.91 11.74
CA HIS A 474 -5.61 -3.15 10.99
C HIS A 474 -6.86 -4.03 10.95
N PHE A 475 -7.54 -4.21 12.09
CA PHE A 475 -8.79 -4.98 12.15
C PHE A 475 -9.89 -4.34 11.30
N HIS A 476 -9.99 -3.01 11.28
CA HIS A 476 -10.90 -2.29 10.39
C HIS A 476 -10.58 -2.57 8.91
N ALA A 477 -9.31 -2.45 8.52
CA ALA A 477 -8.84 -2.76 7.17
C ALA A 477 -9.15 -4.20 6.75
N TRP A 478 -8.95 -5.16 7.66
CA TRP A 478 -9.25 -6.58 7.43
C TRP A 478 -10.76 -6.82 7.28
N LYS A 479 -11.58 -6.28 8.18
CA LYS A 479 -13.05 -6.41 8.18
C LYS A 479 -13.70 -5.75 6.96
N LEU A 480 -13.12 -4.65 6.47
CA LEU A 480 -13.51 -4.04 5.19
C LEU A 480 -13.17 -4.93 3.97
N GLY A 481 -12.37 -5.98 4.15
CA GLY A 481 -11.97 -6.87 3.08
C GLY A 481 -10.81 -6.35 2.24
N LEU A 482 -9.99 -5.41 2.73
CA LEU A 482 -8.82 -4.97 1.96
C LEU A 482 -7.90 -6.15 1.64
N LYS A 483 -7.20 -6.09 0.50
CA LYS A 483 -6.16 -7.06 0.14
C LYS A 483 -4.81 -6.64 0.72
N THR A 484 -4.50 -5.35 0.60
CA THR A 484 -3.40 -4.68 1.30
C THR A 484 -4.01 -3.80 2.37
N GLY A 485 -3.82 -4.17 3.64
CA GLY A 485 -4.25 -3.35 4.77
C GLY A 485 -3.30 -2.18 5.03
N MET A 486 -2.01 -2.39 4.82
CA MET A 486 -0.99 -1.36 5.01
C MET A 486 0.25 -1.62 4.17
N TYR A 487 0.68 -0.61 3.40
CA TYR A 487 2.00 -0.53 2.80
C TYR A 487 3.01 -0.04 3.84
N TYR A 488 3.25 1.27 3.98
CA TYR A 488 4.01 1.80 5.11
C TYR A 488 3.11 2.38 6.19
N LEU A 489 3.52 2.17 7.45
CA LEU A 489 3.13 3.05 8.54
C LEU A 489 4.02 4.30 8.54
N ARG A 490 3.39 5.47 8.53
CA ARG A 490 4.04 6.77 8.69
C ARG A 490 3.59 7.36 10.03
N THR A 491 4.55 7.67 10.88
CA THR A 491 4.29 8.20 12.23
C THR A 491 4.81 9.63 12.37
N LYS A 492 4.14 10.40 13.21
CA LYS A 492 4.61 11.69 13.70
C LYS A 492 4.35 11.77 15.22
N ALA A 493 5.33 12.28 15.97
CA ALA A 493 5.16 12.55 17.40
C ALA A 493 4.43 13.89 17.64
N ALA A 494 3.63 14.00 18.69
CA ALA A 494 2.92 15.23 19.07
C ALA A 494 3.84 16.45 19.26
N ALA A 495 5.02 16.24 19.83
CA ALA A 495 5.95 17.31 20.16
C ALA A 495 7.01 17.43 19.07
N ASP A 496 6.88 18.45 18.21
CA ASP A 496 7.94 18.84 17.29
C ASP A 496 9.11 19.48 18.07
N ALA A 497 10.34 19.19 17.67
CA ALA A 497 11.50 19.94 18.14
C ALA A 497 11.31 21.43 17.82
N ILE A 498 11.63 22.31 18.77
CA ILE A 498 11.48 23.76 18.63
C ILE A 498 12.19 24.22 17.35
N LYS A 499 11.41 24.78 16.41
CA LYS A 499 11.94 25.27 15.15
C LYS A 499 12.54 26.66 15.32
N PHE A 500 13.78 26.84 14.89
CA PHE A 500 14.39 28.14 14.72
C PHE A 500 13.93 28.74 13.39
N THR A 501 12.97 29.64 13.43
CA THR A 501 12.71 30.55 12.31
C THR A 501 13.69 31.71 12.38
N ILE A 502 14.13 32.22 11.22
CA ILE A 502 15.25 33.17 11.04
C ILE A 502 15.09 34.48 11.86
N GLU A 503 13.90 34.76 12.40
CA GLU A 503 13.63 35.98 13.18
C GLU A 503 13.89 35.86 14.70
N LYS A 504 14.58 34.81 15.18
CA LYS A 504 15.11 34.78 16.56
C LYS A 504 16.65 34.80 16.59
N GLN A 505 17.17 36.03 16.56
CA GLN A 505 18.47 36.51 17.06
C GLN A 505 19.77 36.03 16.39
N ALA A 506 20.46 37.04 15.83
CA ALA A 506 21.87 37.24 15.47
C ALA A 506 22.95 36.21 15.87
N GLU A 507 23.82 35.97 14.87
CA GLU A 507 25.26 35.64 14.90
C GLU A 507 25.73 34.35 15.60
N VAL A 508 26.08 33.34 14.79
CA VAL A 508 27.40 32.65 14.83
C VAL A 508 27.74 32.14 13.42
N GLN A 509 28.94 32.45 12.92
CA GLN A 509 29.52 31.91 11.68
C GLN A 509 29.98 30.46 11.87
N ILE A 510 29.65 29.55 10.96
CA ILE A 510 30.28 28.22 10.87
C ILE A 510 30.62 27.89 9.42
N GLU A 511 31.88 27.48 9.22
CA GLU A 511 32.54 27.13 7.96
C GLU A 511 31.94 25.90 7.27
N GLN A 512 31.94 25.94 5.94
CA GLN A 512 31.46 24.88 5.05
C GLN A 512 32.48 23.74 4.94
N THR A 513 32.07 22.51 5.22
CA THR A 513 32.73 21.30 4.72
C THR A 513 31.80 20.57 3.77
N ASN A 514 32.17 20.55 2.50
CA ASN A 514 31.44 19.90 1.41
C ASN A 514 31.66 18.38 1.45
N THR A 515 30.64 17.63 1.87
CA THR A 515 30.46 16.24 1.46
C THR A 515 28.99 16.04 1.09
N VAL A 516 28.74 15.74 -0.18
CA VAL A 516 27.40 15.61 -0.76
C VAL A 516 27.00 14.14 -0.69
N ASN A 517 26.05 13.81 0.19
CA ASN A 517 25.30 12.56 0.12
C ASN A 517 23.86 12.90 -0.27
N GLU A 518 23.38 12.30 -1.37
CA GLU A 518 21.95 12.28 -1.69
C GLU A 518 21.20 11.68 -0.49
N THR A 519 20.38 12.51 0.17
CA THR A 519 19.58 12.04 1.29
C THR A 519 18.25 11.57 0.74
N GLU A 520 17.99 10.26 0.85
CA GLU A 520 16.64 9.73 0.89
C GLU A 520 15.79 10.60 1.83
N LEU A 521 14.51 10.79 1.50
CA LEU A 521 13.51 11.34 2.42
C LEU A 521 13.76 10.72 3.81
N GLN A 522 14.20 11.54 4.78
CA GLN A 522 14.66 11.07 6.09
C GLN A 522 13.45 10.63 6.94
N TYR A 523 12.84 9.50 6.57
CA TYR A 523 11.78 8.87 7.32
C TYR A 523 12.32 8.28 8.63
N ALA A 524 13.56 7.76 8.61
CA ALA A 524 14.22 7.13 9.76
C ALA A 524 14.41 8.06 10.97
N ALA A 525 14.61 9.37 10.74
CA ALA A 525 14.80 10.34 11.82
C ALA A 525 13.51 10.55 12.63
N HIS A 526 12.36 10.63 11.94
CA HIS A 526 11.06 10.77 12.59
C HIS A 526 10.57 9.46 13.22
N THR A 527 10.86 8.29 12.63
CA THR A 527 10.55 6.98 13.25
C THR A 527 11.36 6.77 14.53
N ALA A 528 12.65 7.13 14.54
CA ALA A 528 13.49 7.01 15.74
C ALA A 528 13.02 7.93 16.88
N GLN A 529 12.52 9.12 16.56
CA GLN A 529 12.00 10.07 17.55
C GLN A 529 10.64 9.64 18.10
N ALA A 530 9.77 9.08 17.27
CA ALA A 530 8.53 8.44 17.71
C ALA A 530 8.82 7.21 18.59
N ALA A 531 9.75 6.33 18.18
CA ALA A 531 10.19 5.16 18.95
C ALA A 531 10.66 5.51 20.37
N ALA A 532 11.25 6.70 20.56
CA ALA A 532 11.69 7.20 21.86
C ALA A 532 10.57 7.78 22.74
N SER A 533 9.41 8.14 22.16
CA SER A 533 8.25 8.68 22.90
C SER A 533 7.24 7.62 23.34
N PHE A 534 7.44 6.35 22.98
CA PHE A 534 6.57 5.28 23.47
C PHE A 534 6.77 5.05 24.96
N SER A 535 5.65 4.87 25.66
CA SER A 535 5.67 4.26 26.98
C SER A 535 6.42 2.93 26.87
N THR A 536 7.52 2.83 27.61
CA THR A 536 8.28 1.57 27.78
C THR A 536 7.52 0.56 28.65
N ASP A 537 6.32 0.90 29.11
CA ASP A 537 5.48 0.01 29.89
C ASP A 537 4.69 -0.95 28.99
N ALA A 538 5.22 -2.16 28.85
CA ALA A 538 4.60 -3.25 28.10
C ALA A 538 3.18 -3.56 28.60
N ALA A 539 2.86 -3.33 29.88
CA ALA A 539 1.53 -3.57 30.44
C ALA A 539 0.51 -2.56 29.90
N GLN A 540 0.90 -1.30 29.72
CA GLN A 540 0.02 -0.29 29.12
C GLN A 540 -0.29 -0.61 27.66
N ASN A 541 0.72 -1.00 26.87
CA ASN A 541 0.52 -1.34 25.46
C ASN A 541 -0.39 -2.58 25.29
N GLN A 542 -0.28 -3.56 26.19
CA GLN A 542 -1.20 -4.70 26.22
C GLN A 542 -2.63 -4.28 26.60
N SER A 543 -2.79 -3.39 27.58
CA SER A 543 -4.09 -2.85 27.98
C SER A 543 -4.76 -2.08 26.83
N ASP A 544 -4.01 -1.21 26.13
CA ASP A 544 -4.52 -0.43 25.00
C ASP A 544 -4.99 -1.34 23.86
N MET A 545 -4.22 -2.38 23.55
CA MET A 545 -4.56 -3.38 22.54
C MET A 545 -5.82 -4.16 22.93
N ALA A 546 -5.90 -4.71 24.14
CA ALA A 546 -7.07 -5.46 24.60
C ALA A 546 -8.34 -4.59 24.57
N CYS A 547 -8.26 -3.36 25.09
CA CYS A 547 -9.36 -2.40 25.06
C CYS A 547 -9.82 -2.09 23.62
N SER A 548 -8.90 -2.03 22.66
CA SER A 548 -9.21 -1.73 21.26
C SER A 548 -9.91 -2.87 20.51
N LEU A 549 -9.69 -4.12 20.94
CA LEU A 549 -10.41 -5.28 20.43
C LEU A 549 -11.83 -5.34 21.03
N ASP A 550 -11.97 -5.02 22.31
CA ASP A 550 -13.25 -5.02 23.02
C ASP A 550 -14.16 -3.83 22.63
N ASN A 551 -13.59 -2.68 22.27
CA ASN A 551 -14.35 -1.47 21.89
C ASN A 551 -13.74 -0.72 20.68
N PRO A 552 -13.83 -1.29 19.47
CA PRO A 552 -13.17 -0.76 18.27
C PRO A 552 -13.57 0.67 17.90
N GLU A 553 -14.86 1.00 18.05
CA GLU A 553 -15.39 2.31 17.64
C GLU A 553 -14.83 3.48 18.46
N SER A 554 -14.52 3.24 19.73
CA SER A 554 -13.96 4.28 20.63
C SER A 554 -12.53 4.68 20.25
N CYS A 555 -11.72 3.74 19.79
CA CYS A 555 -10.36 3.97 19.31
C CYS A 555 -10.33 4.54 17.88
N GLU A 556 -11.27 4.11 17.02
CA GLU A 556 -11.43 4.64 15.66
C GLU A 556 -11.82 6.12 15.61
N ALA A 557 -12.58 6.61 16.62
CA ALA A 557 -12.99 8.00 16.72
C ALA A 557 -11.85 8.96 17.16
N CYS A 558 -10.79 8.44 17.78
CA CYS A 558 -9.67 9.21 18.32
C CYS A 558 -8.44 9.26 17.38
N GLY A 559 -8.62 8.89 16.10
CA GLY A 559 -7.55 8.63 15.14
C GLY A 559 -6.96 9.82 14.38
N SER A 560 -7.19 11.06 14.83
CA SER A 560 -6.49 12.26 14.34
C SER A 560 -5.45 12.72 15.35
#